data_AF-A0A1N7PGV0-F1
#
_entry.id   AF-A0A1N7PGV0-F1
#
_cell.length_a   1.000
_cell.length_b   1.000
_cell.length_c   1.000
_cell.angle_alpha   90.00
_cell.angle_beta   90.00
_cell.angle_gamma   90.00
#
_symmetry.space_group_name_H-M   'P 1'
#
loop_
_entity.id
_entity.type
_entity.pdbx_description
1 polymer ?
#
loop_
_entity_poly.entity_id
_entity_poly.type
_entity_poly.pdbx_seq_one_letter_code
_entity_poly.pdbx_strand_id
1 'polypeptide(L)'
;MYRKLVVSAGCAALMAGLVAGCGTANNTTNSANTAVTSPATKNNTTVVKQGKNNLVVAPTNLVGTANLKRLTAIADKHPSDFTAQMNAAQSASTNGNTALAIEYFKRAVQANPKSGLALTALGNMYRERENQPKEAIPYYQKSIQVDPSYGWAYWQLAEAYLTLKETSQAKQVLEQGLKNVSKSDTAYADIQTTLAALNGSKSGSK
;
A
#
# COMPACT_ATOMS: atom_id res chain seq x y z
N MET A 1 56.45 -40.63 15.62
CA MET A 1 55.06 -40.79 16.10
C MET A 1 54.13 -40.22 15.03
N TYR A 2 53.23 -41.07 14.51
CA TYR A 2 52.01 -40.84 13.67
C TYR A 2 52.08 -39.79 12.52
N ARG A 3 52.19 -40.10 11.22
CA ARG A 3 51.50 -41.01 10.25
C ARG A 3 50.08 -40.58 9.81
N LYS A 4 50.02 -40.13 8.55
CA LYS A 4 48.96 -40.11 7.51
C LYS A 4 47.54 -40.60 7.86
N LEU A 5 46.51 -39.89 7.38
CA LEU A 5 45.51 -40.43 6.43
C LEU A 5 44.62 -39.32 5.82
N VAL A 6 44.63 -39.30 4.49
CA VAL A 6 43.62 -38.69 3.60
C VAL A 6 42.41 -39.63 3.54
N VAL A 7 41.19 -39.12 3.34
CA VAL A 7 40.18 -39.60 2.33
C VAL A 7 38.76 -39.08 2.63
N SER A 8 38.32 -38.23 1.69
CA SER A 8 37.02 -38.09 0.99
C SER A 8 35.69 -37.77 1.68
N ALA A 9 34.97 -36.90 0.93
CA ALA A 9 33.57 -36.95 0.54
C ALA A 9 32.60 -36.05 1.31
N GLY A 10 31.99 -35.09 0.58
CA GLY A 10 30.78 -34.42 1.03
C GLY A 10 30.54 -33.02 0.49
N CYS A 11 30.26 -32.92 -0.81
CA CYS A 11 29.45 -31.89 -1.48
C CYS A 11 29.80 -30.40 -1.37
N ALA A 12 30.10 -29.87 -2.55
CA ALA A 12 29.98 -28.49 -2.96
C ALA A 12 28.52 -28.00 -2.99
N ALA A 13 28.42 -26.68 -3.21
CA ALA A 13 27.35 -25.95 -3.89
C ALA A 13 26.22 -25.35 -3.03
N LEU A 14 26.17 -24.01 -3.11
CA LEU A 14 25.00 -23.21 -3.48
C LEU A 14 23.65 -23.66 -2.92
N MET A 15 23.11 -22.86 -1.99
CA MET A 15 21.67 -22.61 -1.95
C MET A 15 21.41 -21.12 -1.70
N ALA A 16 21.37 -20.39 -2.81
CA ALA A 16 20.35 -19.37 -2.97
C ALA A 16 18.99 -20.08 -2.95
N GLY A 17 18.08 -19.68 -2.08
CA GLY A 17 16.73 -20.22 -2.10
C GLY A 17 15.87 -19.82 -0.90
N LEU A 18 14.65 -19.38 -1.24
CA LEU A 18 13.46 -19.25 -0.41
C LEU A 18 13.22 -17.90 0.28
N VAL A 19 13.02 -16.87 -0.53
CA VAL A 19 11.87 -15.98 -0.33
C VAL A 19 10.78 -16.44 -1.31
N ALA A 20 10.00 -17.44 -0.90
CA ALA A 20 8.77 -17.83 -1.58
C ALA A 20 7.59 -17.33 -0.75
N GLY A 21 6.78 -16.45 -1.34
CA GLY A 21 5.61 -15.89 -0.66
C GLY A 21 5.02 -14.61 -1.24
N CYS A 22 5.27 -14.27 -2.50
CA CYS A 22 4.37 -13.39 -3.24
C CYS A 22 3.77 -14.22 -4.37
N GLY A 23 2.50 -14.60 -4.19
CA GLY A 23 1.73 -15.30 -5.19
C GLY A 23 1.69 -14.48 -6.48
N THR A 24 2.28 -15.05 -7.52
CA THR A 24 1.97 -14.68 -8.91
C THR A 24 0.54 -15.11 -9.19
N ALA A 25 -0.40 -14.17 -9.16
CA ALA A 25 -1.70 -14.36 -9.79
C ALA A 25 -1.67 -13.72 -11.18
N ASN A 26 -1.72 -14.60 -12.19
CA ASN A 26 -2.06 -14.31 -13.57
C ASN A 26 -3.16 -13.25 -13.68
N ASN A 27 -2.96 -12.22 -14.50
CA ASN A 27 -4.08 -11.67 -15.24
C ASN A 27 -3.80 -11.80 -16.74
N THR A 28 -4.32 -12.91 -17.25
CA THR A 28 -4.64 -13.14 -18.65
C THR A 28 -5.37 -11.94 -19.23
N THR A 29 -4.90 -11.55 -20.41
CA THR A 29 -5.51 -10.61 -21.35
C THR A 29 -7.03 -10.72 -21.37
N ASN A 30 -7.74 -9.72 -20.84
CA ASN A 30 -9.11 -9.45 -21.26
C ASN A 30 -9.11 -8.27 -22.23
N SER A 31 -9.46 -8.60 -23.47
CA SER A 31 -9.49 -7.74 -24.65
C SER A 31 -10.65 -6.74 -24.53
N ALA A 32 -10.45 -5.63 -23.80
CA ALA A 32 -11.35 -4.47 -23.85
C ALA A 32 -10.72 -3.13 -23.44
N ASN A 33 -9.43 -3.07 -23.12
CA ASN A 33 -8.72 -1.79 -22.89
C ASN A 33 -7.81 -1.51 -24.07
N THR A 34 -8.25 -0.64 -24.97
CA THR A 34 -7.40 -0.06 -26.01
C THR A 34 -6.35 0.82 -25.35
N ALA A 35 -5.15 0.28 -25.16
CA ALA A 35 -3.97 1.07 -24.90
C ALA A 35 -3.71 1.94 -26.15
N VAL A 36 -4.02 3.23 -26.06
CA VAL A 36 -3.55 4.19 -27.07
C VAL A 36 -2.10 4.51 -26.72
N THR A 37 -1.16 3.83 -27.37
CA THR A 37 0.25 4.24 -27.36
C THR A 37 0.45 5.30 -28.45
N SER A 38 0.85 6.51 -28.05
CA SER A 38 1.29 7.57 -28.97
C SER A 38 2.82 7.74 -28.82
N PRO A 39 3.57 7.93 -29.92
CA PRO A 39 5.02 7.98 -29.87
C PRO A 39 5.50 9.34 -29.33
N ALA A 40 6.42 9.29 -28.37
CA ALA A 40 7.22 10.39 -27.84
C ALA A 40 6.47 11.60 -27.21
N THR A 41 6.77 11.83 -25.92
CA THR A 41 6.42 12.99 -25.08
C THR A 41 4.97 13.14 -24.60
N LYS A 42 4.73 12.73 -23.34
CA LYS A 42 4.20 13.53 -22.20
C LYS A 42 3.49 12.60 -21.21
N ASN A 43 4.03 12.54 -20.00
CA ASN A 43 3.37 12.05 -18.79
C ASN A 43 2.66 10.68 -18.90
N ASN A 44 3.46 9.60 -18.87
CA ASN A 44 2.93 8.28 -18.52
C ASN A 44 2.58 8.27 -17.02
N THR A 45 1.47 8.86 -16.63
CA THR A 45 0.85 8.61 -15.33
C THR A 45 -0.40 7.80 -15.62
N THR A 46 -0.39 6.52 -15.25
CA THR A 46 -1.58 5.68 -15.48
C THR A 46 -2.58 6.04 -14.39
N VAL A 47 -3.62 6.77 -14.79
CA VAL A 47 -4.76 7.01 -13.91
C VAL A 47 -5.62 5.75 -13.93
N VAL A 48 -5.54 4.93 -12.88
CA VAL A 48 -6.47 3.82 -12.68
C VAL A 48 -7.73 4.40 -12.03
N LYS A 49 -8.89 4.24 -12.67
CA LYS A 49 -10.15 4.66 -12.04
C LYS A 49 -10.57 3.60 -11.02
N GLN A 50 -10.67 3.99 -9.75
CA GLN A 50 -11.40 3.22 -8.74
C GLN A 50 -12.58 4.07 -8.24
N GLY A 51 -13.78 3.76 -8.71
CA GLY A 51 -14.98 4.53 -8.37
C GLY A 51 -14.89 5.98 -8.89
N LYS A 52 -15.17 6.96 -8.02
CA LYS A 52 -15.05 8.39 -8.33
C LYS A 52 -13.61 8.92 -8.24
N ASN A 53 -12.66 8.09 -7.79
CA ASN A 53 -11.30 8.51 -7.53
C ASN A 53 -10.37 8.04 -8.65
N ASN A 54 -9.56 8.99 -9.12
CA ASN A 54 -8.46 8.73 -10.03
C ASN A 54 -7.24 8.28 -9.20
N LEU A 55 -6.97 6.97 -9.15
CA LEU A 55 -5.72 6.45 -8.63
C LEU A 55 -4.62 6.88 -9.57
N VAL A 56 -3.68 7.70 -9.09
CA VAL A 56 -2.47 7.99 -9.85
C VAL A 56 -1.47 6.90 -9.52
N VAL A 57 -1.39 5.88 -10.38
CA VAL A 57 -0.32 4.89 -10.31
C VAL A 57 0.77 5.37 -11.25
N ALA A 58 1.86 5.88 -10.68
CA ALA A 58 3.10 6.04 -11.43
C ALA A 58 3.42 4.67 -12.07
N PRO A 59 3.63 4.59 -13.40
CA PRO A 59 3.90 3.32 -14.05
C PRO A 59 5.08 2.62 -13.36
N THR A 60 4.98 1.30 -13.30
CA THR A 60 5.93 0.36 -12.69
C THR A 60 7.36 0.45 -13.23
N ASN A 61 7.65 1.33 -14.19
CA ASN A 61 8.99 1.67 -14.65
C ASN A 61 9.64 2.85 -13.89
N LEU A 62 8.96 3.45 -12.89
CA LEU A 62 9.46 4.59 -12.10
C LEU A 62 9.99 4.24 -10.69
N VAL A 63 10.16 2.96 -10.39
CA VAL A 63 10.53 2.45 -9.05
C VAL A 63 12.04 2.44 -8.73
N GLY A 64 12.89 2.91 -9.65
CA GLY A 64 14.34 3.03 -9.41
C GLY A 64 14.78 4.35 -8.76
N THR A 65 15.94 4.35 -8.12
CA THR A 65 16.57 5.52 -7.45
C THR A 65 16.76 6.73 -8.38
N ALA A 66 17.00 6.50 -9.66
CA ALA A 66 17.09 7.55 -10.68
C ALA A 66 15.77 8.34 -10.84
N ASN A 67 14.63 7.66 -10.71
CA ASN A 67 13.32 8.27 -10.81
C ASN A 67 12.93 9.00 -9.54
N LEU A 68 13.41 8.54 -8.37
CA LEU A 68 13.22 9.25 -7.11
C LEU A 68 13.75 10.69 -7.19
N LYS A 69 15.02 10.86 -7.61
CA LYS A 69 15.63 12.20 -7.73
C LYS A 69 14.86 13.12 -8.69
N ARG A 70 14.38 12.57 -9.80
CA ARG A 70 13.59 13.34 -10.78
C ARG A 70 12.23 13.76 -10.23
N LEU A 71 11.49 12.81 -9.63
CA LEU A 71 10.13 13.06 -9.15
C LEU A 71 10.11 14.01 -7.96
N THR A 72 11.09 13.89 -7.06
CA THR A 72 11.29 14.81 -5.92
C THR A 72 11.61 16.22 -6.42
N ALA A 73 12.54 16.38 -7.37
CA ALA A 73 12.84 17.68 -7.96
C ALA A 73 11.64 18.33 -8.68
N ILE A 74 10.74 17.53 -9.28
CA ILE A 74 9.49 18.04 -9.86
C ILE A 74 8.53 18.47 -8.73
N ALA A 75 8.35 17.64 -7.72
CA ALA A 75 7.48 17.94 -6.58
C ALA A 75 7.92 19.18 -5.81
N ASP A 76 9.23 19.40 -5.63
CA ASP A 76 9.77 20.59 -4.97
C ASP A 76 9.50 21.88 -5.75
N LYS A 77 9.50 21.82 -7.09
CA LYS A 77 9.14 22.96 -7.95
C LYS A 77 7.64 23.21 -8.03
N HIS A 78 6.83 22.21 -7.68
CA HIS A 78 5.37 22.26 -7.76
C HIS A 78 4.73 21.81 -6.44
N PRO A 79 4.95 22.55 -5.33
CA PRO A 79 4.53 22.13 -3.99
C PRO A 79 3.01 21.97 -3.83
N SER A 80 2.21 22.68 -4.63
CA SER A 80 0.75 22.58 -4.64
C SER A 80 0.19 21.56 -5.64
N ASP A 81 1.03 20.94 -6.48
CA ASP A 81 0.59 19.93 -7.44
C ASP A 81 0.45 18.58 -6.73
N PHE A 82 -0.80 18.22 -6.43
CA PHE A 82 -1.14 16.94 -5.81
C PHE A 82 -0.51 15.74 -6.51
N THR A 83 -0.52 15.71 -7.83
CA THR A 83 0.00 14.58 -8.62
C THR A 83 1.52 14.48 -8.50
N ALA A 84 2.22 15.62 -8.56
CA ALA A 84 3.66 15.66 -8.35
C ALA A 84 4.04 15.17 -6.95
N GLN A 85 3.34 15.64 -5.91
CA GLN A 85 3.58 15.20 -4.53
C GLN A 85 3.32 13.70 -4.34
N MET A 86 2.20 13.17 -4.87
CA MET A 86 1.87 11.74 -4.81
C MET A 86 2.91 10.87 -5.50
N ASN A 87 3.38 11.27 -6.68
CA ASN A 87 4.39 10.51 -7.42
C ASN A 87 5.75 10.49 -6.70
N ALA A 88 6.17 11.61 -6.11
CA ALA A 88 7.38 11.69 -5.31
C ALA A 88 7.27 10.82 -4.05
N ALA A 89 6.14 10.89 -3.35
CA ALA A 89 5.86 10.09 -2.15
C ALA A 89 5.87 8.58 -2.45
N GLN A 90 5.21 8.17 -3.52
CA GLN A 90 5.16 6.76 -3.93
C GLN A 90 6.55 6.26 -4.34
N SER A 91 7.31 7.06 -5.10
CA SER A 91 8.67 6.72 -5.48
C SER A 91 9.57 6.58 -4.24
N ALA A 92 9.48 7.51 -3.29
CA ALA A 92 10.23 7.46 -2.04
C ALA A 92 9.87 6.20 -1.22
N SER A 93 8.58 5.89 -1.10
CA SER A 93 8.07 4.71 -0.39
C SER A 93 8.61 3.41 -0.99
N THR A 94 8.59 3.28 -2.33
CA THR A 94 9.10 2.08 -2.98
C THR A 94 10.63 1.97 -2.92
N ASN A 95 11.35 3.10 -2.84
CA ASN A 95 12.80 3.10 -2.60
C ASN A 95 13.17 2.89 -1.12
N GLY A 96 12.19 2.63 -0.24
CA GLY A 96 12.42 2.43 1.19
C GLY A 96 12.80 3.70 1.95
N ASN A 97 12.71 4.88 1.32
CA ASN A 97 12.97 6.15 1.99
C ASN A 97 11.68 6.63 2.69
N THR A 98 11.39 6.04 3.84
CA THR A 98 10.17 6.28 4.62
C THR A 98 10.00 7.74 5.00
N ALA A 99 11.05 8.39 5.51
CA ALA A 99 10.99 9.78 5.94
C ALA A 99 10.58 10.71 4.80
N LEU A 100 11.19 10.52 3.62
CA LEU A 100 10.88 11.30 2.43
C LEU A 100 9.46 10.98 1.90
N ALA A 101 9.03 9.72 1.96
CA ALA A 101 7.67 9.34 1.60
C ALA A 101 6.63 10.04 2.47
N ILE A 102 6.83 10.08 3.79
CA ILE A 102 5.96 10.78 4.74
C ILE A 102 5.91 12.27 4.41
N GLU A 103 7.05 12.89 4.11
CA GLU A 103 7.11 14.31 3.76
C GLU A 103 6.25 14.62 2.53
N TYR A 104 6.44 13.89 1.44
CA TYR A 104 5.70 14.12 0.20
C TYR A 104 4.22 13.71 0.32
N PHE A 105 3.88 12.68 1.09
CA PHE A 105 2.47 12.36 1.37
C PHE A 105 1.80 13.47 2.20
N LYS A 106 2.50 14.08 3.16
CA LYS A 106 1.98 15.26 3.89
C LYS A 106 1.72 16.43 2.94
N ARG A 107 2.64 16.72 2.02
CA ARG A 107 2.44 17.75 0.99
C ARG A 107 1.27 17.41 0.06
N ALA A 108 1.11 16.14 -0.32
CA ALA A 108 -0.04 15.68 -1.10
C ALA A 108 -1.37 15.90 -0.35
N VAL A 109 -1.42 15.60 0.95
CA VAL A 109 -2.58 15.87 1.81
C VAL A 109 -2.84 17.38 1.95
N GLN A 110 -1.80 18.23 1.97
CA GLN A 110 -1.98 19.68 1.96
C GLN A 110 -2.54 20.18 0.62
N ALA A 111 -2.03 19.66 -0.49
CA ALA A 111 -2.50 20.01 -1.84
C ALA A 111 -3.94 19.54 -2.11
N ASN A 112 -4.33 18.37 -1.57
CA ASN A 112 -5.71 17.88 -1.63
C ASN A 112 -6.14 17.24 -0.30
N PRO A 113 -6.70 18.04 0.64
CA PRO A 113 -7.12 17.57 1.95
C PRO A 113 -8.28 16.58 1.95
N LYS A 114 -8.97 16.43 0.81
CA LYS A 114 -10.11 15.52 0.61
C LYS A 114 -9.72 14.23 -0.11
N SER A 115 -8.42 14.01 -0.38
CA SER A 115 -7.95 12.77 -0.97
C SER A 115 -7.90 11.65 0.07
N GLY A 116 -8.93 10.80 0.08
CA GLY A 116 -8.92 9.57 0.89
C GLY A 116 -7.69 8.70 0.60
N LEU A 117 -7.28 8.63 -0.67
CA LEU A 117 -6.07 7.92 -1.09
C LEU A 117 -4.81 8.46 -0.40
N ALA A 118 -4.55 9.77 -0.45
CA ALA A 118 -3.34 10.34 0.14
C ALA A 118 -3.34 10.25 1.67
N LEU A 119 -4.51 10.42 2.30
CA LEU A 119 -4.70 10.24 3.73
C LEU A 119 -4.40 8.79 4.15
N THR A 120 -4.96 7.80 3.44
CA THR A 120 -4.70 6.39 3.73
C THR A 120 -3.23 6.03 3.46
N ALA A 121 -2.63 6.52 2.37
CA ALA A 121 -1.22 6.27 2.08
C ALA A 121 -0.28 6.86 3.15
N LEU A 122 -0.58 8.06 3.67
CA LEU A 122 0.15 8.63 4.79
C LEU A 122 -0.01 7.80 6.07
N GLY A 123 -1.24 7.36 6.38
CA GLY A 123 -1.51 6.44 7.49
C GLY A 123 -0.70 5.14 7.37
N ASN A 124 -0.58 4.59 6.17
CA ASN A 124 0.19 3.37 5.92
C ASN A 124 1.67 3.57 6.24
N MET A 125 2.24 4.73 5.92
CA MET A 125 3.64 5.01 6.26
C MET A 125 3.85 4.99 7.78
N TYR A 126 2.95 5.59 8.54
CA TYR A 126 3.01 5.53 10.00
C TYR A 126 2.83 4.11 10.53
N ARG A 127 1.78 3.40 10.10
CA ARG A 127 1.48 2.06 10.63
C ARG A 127 2.53 1.02 10.24
N GLU A 128 2.87 0.92 8.95
CA GLU A 128 3.65 -0.20 8.41
C GLU A 128 5.15 0.07 8.36
N ARG A 129 5.56 1.34 8.17
CA ARG A 129 6.97 1.68 8.01
C ARG A 129 7.60 2.22 9.29
N GLU A 130 6.85 3.00 10.07
CA GLU A 130 7.30 3.54 11.36
C GLU A 130 6.82 2.71 12.57
N ASN A 131 6.00 1.67 12.35
CA ASN A 131 5.39 0.88 13.42
C ASN A 131 4.64 1.74 14.46
N GLN A 132 3.97 2.78 13.96
CA GLN A 132 3.24 3.81 14.70
C GLN A 132 1.73 3.75 14.37
N PRO A 133 1.02 2.69 14.81
CA PRO A 133 -0.38 2.50 14.48
C PRO A 133 -1.30 3.57 15.10
N LYS A 134 -0.94 4.19 16.23
CA LYS A 134 -1.75 5.25 16.86
C LYS A 134 -1.75 6.53 16.02
N GLU A 135 -0.61 6.87 15.46
CA GLU A 135 -0.38 8.02 14.60
C GLU A 135 -1.10 7.86 13.25
N ALA A 136 -1.31 6.61 12.80
CA ALA A 136 -2.00 6.29 11.56
C ALA A 136 -3.53 6.47 11.63
N ILE A 137 -4.14 6.15 12.78
CA ILE A 137 -5.60 6.21 13.01
C ILE A 137 -6.26 7.50 12.53
N PRO A 138 -5.80 8.71 12.92
CA PRO A 138 -6.46 9.96 12.52
C PRO A 138 -6.49 10.17 11.00
N TYR A 139 -5.48 9.66 10.27
CA TYR A 139 -5.46 9.76 8.81
C TYR A 139 -6.48 8.83 8.16
N TYR A 140 -6.64 7.60 8.65
CA TYR A 140 -7.67 6.70 8.14
C TYR A 140 -9.08 7.17 8.49
N GLN A 141 -9.30 7.69 9.71
CA GLN A 141 -10.58 8.29 10.10
C GLN A 141 -10.95 9.47 9.20
N LYS A 142 -9.98 10.36 8.91
CA LYS A 142 -10.20 11.46 7.99
C LYS A 142 -10.45 10.96 6.56
N SER A 143 -9.78 9.90 6.12
CA SER A 143 -10.02 9.25 4.82
C SER A 143 -11.47 8.77 4.68
N ILE A 144 -11.98 8.07 5.71
CA ILE A 144 -13.39 7.64 5.79
C ILE A 144 -14.35 8.84 5.83
N GLN A 145 -13.99 9.92 6.53
CA GLN A 145 -14.83 11.11 6.60
C GLN A 145 -14.97 11.81 5.24
N VAL A 146 -13.89 11.90 4.47
CA VAL A 146 -13.91 12.58 3.17
C VAL A 146 -14.45 11.70 2.04
N ASP A 147 -14.28 10.38 2.16
CA ASP A 147 -14.84 9.39 1.25
C ASP A 147 -15.35 8.16 2.02
N PRO A 148 -16.63 8.18 2.46
CA PRO A 148 -17.22 7.06 3.18
C PRO A 148 -17.34 5.77 2.37
N SER A 149 -17.18 5.84 1.04
CA SER A 149 -17.25 4.68 0.15
C SER A 149 -15.90 4.00 -0.07
N TYR A 150 -14.80 4.60 0.41
CA TYR A 150 -13.45 4.09 0.19
C TYR A 150 -13.13 2.93 1.13
N GLY A 151 -13.39 1.70 0.66
CA GLY A 151 -13.27 0.48 1.47
C GLY A 151 -11.89 0.27 2.06
N TRP A 152 -10.84 0.63 1.32
CA TRP A 152 -9.46 0.49 1.78
C TRP A 152 -9.20 1.23 3.10
N ALA A 153 -9.80 2.40 3.32
CA ALA A 153 -9.60 3.14 4.56
C ALA A 153 -10.19 2.42 5.80
N TYR A 154 -11.34 1.75 5.65
CA TYR A 154 -11.92 0.95 6.73
C TYR A 154 -11.06 -0.24 7.10
N TRP A 155 -10.60 -0.98 6.08
CA TRP A 155 -9.72 -2.12 6.32
C TRP A 155 -8.41 -1.68 6.99
N GLN A 156 -7.79 -0.61 6.50
CA GLN A 156 -6.54 -0.11 7.07
C GLN A 156 -6.70 0.44 8.50
N LEU A 157 -7.83 1.07 8.81
CA LEU A 157 -8.13 1.49 10.18
C LEU A 157 -8.34 0.29 11.10
N ALA A 158 -9.03 -0.75 10.64
CA ALA A 158 -9.21 -1.99 11.40
C ALA A 158 -7.86 -2.67 11.69
N GLU A 159 -6.97 -2.78 10.71
CA GLU A 159 -5.61 -3.31 10.88
C GLU A 159 -4.80 -2.51 11.91
N ALA A 160 -4.94 -1.17 11.92
CA ALA A 160 -4.29 -0.34 12.95
C ALA A 160 -4.82 -0.66 14.35
N TYR A 161 -6.14 -0.81 14.52
CA TYR A 161 -6.73 -1.21 15.79
C TYR A 161 -6.33 -2.64 16.20
N LEU A 162 -6.25 -3.58 15.26
CA LEU A 162 -5.79 -4.95 15.55
C LEU A 162 -4.33 -4.99 16.00
N THR A 163 -3.46 -4.17 15.39
CA THR A 163 -2.07 -4.00 15.84
C THR A 163 -2.01 -3.50 17.28
N LEU A 164 -2.96 -2.64 17.68
CA LEU A 164 -3.12 -2.13 19.04
C LEU A 164 -3.88 -3.08 19.99
N LYS A 165 -4.30 -4.26 19.51
CA LYS A 165 -5.17 -5.22 20.22
C LYS A 165 -6.54 -4.64 20.60
N GLU A 166 -6.96 -3.58 19.92
CA GLU A 166 -8.24 -2.89 20.07
C GLU A 166 -9.32 -3.58 19.21
N THR A 167 -9.56 -4.86 19.47
CA THR A 167 -10.41 -5.73 18.63
C THR A 167 -11.86 -5.23 18.51
N SER A 168 -12.40 -4.61 19.57
CA SER A 168 -13.76 -4.05 19.55
C SER A 168 -13.88 -2.90 18.56
N GLN A 169 -12.93 -1.96 18.57
CA GLN A 169 -12.89 -0.86 17.59
C GLN A 169 -12.71 -1.39 16.17
N ALA A 170 -11.83 -2.38 15.96
CA ALA A 170 -11.61 -2.98 14.64
C ALA A 170 -12.92 -3.55 14.07
N LYS A 171 -13.69 -4.30 14.85
CA LYS A 171 -14.99 -4.84 14.42
C LYS A 171 -15.97 -3.74 14.04
N GLN A 172 -16.12 -2.72 14.89
CA GLN A 172 -17.05 -1.62 14.64
C GLN A 172 -16.74 -0.90 13.33
N VAL A 173 -15.46 -0.67 13.03
CA VAL A 173 -15.02 -0.05 11.78
C VAL A 173 -15.33 -0.94 10.58
N LEU A 174 -15.06 -2.25 10.66
CA LEU A 174 -15.35 -3.18 9.56
C LEU A 174 -16.86 -3.29 9.30
N GLU A 175 -17.68 -3.35 10.35
CA GLU A 175 -19.14 -3.33 10.24
C GLU A 175 -19.65 -2.03 9.60
N GLN A 176 -19.03 -0.89 9.94
CA GLN A 176 -19.32 0.38 9.26
C GLN A 176 -18.89 0.32 7.79
N GLY A 177 -17.74 -0.28 7.47
CA GLY A 177 -17.27 -0.49 6.10
C GLY A 177 -18.29 -1.26 5.27
N LEU A 178 -18.79 -2.41 5.76
CA LEU A 178 -19.78 -3.22 5.04
C LEU A 178 -21.12 -2.51 4.77
N LYS A 179 -21.45 -1.46 5.55
CA LYS A 179 -22.66 -0.65 5.33
C LYS A 179 -22.47 0.40 4.24
N ASN A 180 -21.26 0.96 4.11
CA ASN A 180 -21.00 2.13 3.26
C ASN A 180 -20.28 1.79 1.95
N VAL A 181 -19.58 0.66 1.90
CA VAL A 181 -18.73 0.26 0.78
C VAL A 181 -19.50 -0.63 -0.18
N SER A 182 -19.38 -0.38 -1.48
CA SER A 182 -19.98 -1.24 -2.51
C SER A 182 -19.38 -2.64 -2.48
N LYS A 183 -20.19 -3.67 -2.74
CA LYS A 183 -19.73 -5.06 -2.93
C LYS A 183 -18.72 -5.21 -4.08
N SER A 184 -18.69 -4.27 -5.02
CA SER A 184 -17.74 -4.24 -6.13
C SER A 184 -16.40 -3.58 -5.77
N ASP A 185 -16.27 -2.97 -4.58
CA ASP A 185 -15.01 -2.40 -4.11
C ASP A 185 -14.02 -3.52 -3.82
N THR A 186 -12.75 -3.32 -4.17
CA THR A 186 -11.71 -4.34 -4.01
C THR A 186 -11.49 -4.72 -2.54
N ALA A 187 -11.66 -3.77 -1.62
CA ALA A 187 -11.48 -4.00 -0.19
C ALA A 187 -12.70 -4.66 0.47
N TYR A 188 -13.84 -4.77 -0.22
CA TYR A 188 -15.07 -5.32 0.38
C TYR A 188 -14.86 -6.77 0.87
N ALA A 189 -14.15 -7.59 0.07
CA ALA A 189 -13.84 -8.97 0.44
C ALA A 189 -12.90 -9.05 1.65
N ASP A 190 -11.90 -8.16 1.72
CA ASP A 190 -10.97 -8.09 2.85
C ASP A 190 -11.69 -7.66 4.13
N ILE A 191 -12.58 -6.67 4.05
CA ILE A 191 -13.41 -6.23 5.18
C ILE A 191 -14.27 -7.39 5.68
N GLN A 192 -14.95 -8.10 4.79
CA GLN A 192 -15.83 -9.21 5.14
C GLN A 192 -15.06 -10.37 5.78
N THR A 193 -13.92 -10.74 5.19
CA THR A 193 -13.08 -11.86 5.67
C THR A 193 -12.47 -11.54 7.03
N THR A 194 -11.96 -10.32 7.21
CA THR A 194 -11.38 -9.87 8.48
C THR A 194 -12.45 -9.88 9.58
N LEU A 195 -13.64 -9.33 9.32
CA LEU A 195 -14.73 -9.31 10.30
C LEU A 195 -15.20 -10.73 10.69
N ALA A 196 -15.30 -11.64 9.70
CA ALA A 196 -15.66 -13.04 9.96
C ALA A 196 -14.64 -13.74 10.86
N ALA A 197 -13.34 -13.56 10.61
CA ALA A 197 -12.27 -14.10 11.45
C ALA A 197 -12.34 -13.57 12.90
N LEU A 198 -12.60 -12.27 13.07
CA LEU A 198 -12.77 -11.67 14.40
C LEU A 198 -14.03 -12.17 15.12
N ASN A 199 -15.06 -12.62 14.40
CA ASN A 199 -16.27 -13.20 15.00
C ASN A 199 -16.09 -14.69 15.34
N GLY A 200 -15.36 -15.45 14.52
CA GLY A 200 -15.05 -16.86 14.75
C GLY A 200 -14.06 -17.10 15.90
N SER A 201 -13.17 -16.16 16.20
CA SER A 201 -12.21 -16.25 17.31
C SER A 201 -12.83 -16.27 18.71
N LYS A 202 -14.15 -16.06 18.85
CA LYS A 202 -14.88 -16.17 20.13
C LYS A 202 -15.20 -17.61 20.58
N SER A 203 -14.78 -18.66 19.84
CA SER A 203 -15.13 -20.06 20.18
C SER A 203 -14.04 -20.86 20.92
N GLY A 204 -12.89 -20.27 21.25
CA GLY A 204 -11.70 -21.03 21.69
C GLY A 204 -11.26 -20.87 23.16
N SER A 205 -12.05 -20.26 24.04
CA SER A 205 -11.72 -20.13 25.46
C SER A 205 -12.72 -20.91 26.32
N LYS A 206 -12.47 -22.21 26.49
CA LYS A 206 -12.94 -23.00 27.61
C LYS A 206 -11.76 -23.77 28.18
#